data_AF-A0A6F8TBS9-F1
#
_entry.id   AF-A0A6F8TBS9-F1
#
_cell.length_a   1.000
_cell.length_b   1.000
_cell.length_c   1.000
_cell.angle_alpha   90.00
_cell.angle_beta   90.00
_cell.angle_gamma   90.00
#
_symmetry.space_group_name_H-M   'P 1'
#
loop_
_entity.id
_entity.type
_entity.pdbx_description
1 polymer ?
#
loop_
_entity_poly.entity_id
_entity_poly.type
_entity_poly.pdbx_seq_one_letter_code
_entity_poly.pdbx_strand_id
1 'polypeptide(L)'
;MPNVELTDYLILSNKGQPLSINALDKIFSEISRTVAFNVHAHAFRHTWNDKFSEKSQILVATGKTTEFKVENDRAYLMGWIPNSQSARRYSRRAENKRAIEVGLSIQEKFEDEND
;
A
#
# COMPACT_ATOMS: atom_id res chain seq x y z
N MET A 1 28.13 16.35 -13.02
CA MET A 1 27.30 17.38 -13.69
C MET A 1 27.64 18.73 -13.07
N PRO A 2 27.79 19.81 -13.85
CA PRO A 2 28.09 21.11 -13.27
C PRO A 2 26.92 21.52 -12.34
N ASN A 3 27.23 21.93 -11.11
CA ASN A 3 26.30 22.33 -10.03
C ASN A 3 25.66 21.22 -9.17
N VAL A 4 26.24 20.02 -9.05
CA VAL A 4 25.86 19.13 -7.94
C VAL A 4 26.66 19.55 -6.70
N GLU A 5 26.15 20.55 -5.98
CA GLU A 5 26.50 20.67 -4.56
C GLU A 5 26.05 19.40 -3.82
N LEU A 6 26.72 19.01 -2.74
CA LEU A 6 26.23 17.90 -1.91
C LEU A 6 24.84 18.26 -1.40
N THR A 7 23.82 17.52 -1.86
CA THR A 7 22.43 17.67 -1.40
C THR A 7 21.99 16.38 -0.71
N ASP A 8 21.16 16.49 0.32
CA ASP A 8 20.56 15.35 1.01
C ASP A 8 19.48 14.62 0.17
N TYR A 9 19.18 15.13 -1.03
CA TYR A 9 18.09 14.64 -1.88
C TYR A 9 18.62 13.78 -3.04
N LEU A 10 17.99 12.62 -3.22
CA LEU A 10 18.32 11.69 -4.29
C LEU A 10 17.72 12.09 -5.65
N ILE A 11 16.48 12.60 -5.65
CA ILE A 11 15.75 12.93 -6.88
C ILE A 11 15.75 14.44 -7.09
N LEU A 12 16.50 14.87 -8.10
CA LEU A 12 16.75 16.27 -8.40
C LEU A 12 16.14 16.67 -9.75
N SER A 13 15.79 17.94 -9.88
CA SER A 13 15.51 18.60 -11.14
C SER A 13 16.79 18.80 -11.95
N ASN A 14 16.65 19.19 -13.23
CA ASN A 14 17.78 19.55 -14.09
C ASN A 14 18.58 20.78 -13.61
N LYS A 15 18.12 21.47 -12.55
CA LYS A 15 18.80 22.60 -11.89
C LYS A 15 19.52 22.18 -10.60
N GLY A 16 19.59 20.88 -10.29
CA GLY A 16 20.22 20.37 -9.06
C GLY A 16 19.40 20.58 -7.78
N GLN A 17 18.17 21.10 -7.90
CA GLN A 17 17.26 21.30 -6.76
C GLN A 17 16.35 20.09 -6.56
N PRO A 18 15.87 19.82 -5.33
CA PRO A 18 14.93 18.73 -5.06
C PRO A 18 13.70 18.80 -5.98
N LEU A 19 13.26 17.65 -6.47
CA LEU A 19 12.07 17.60 -7.32
C LEU A 19 10.84 18.05 -6.53
N SER A 20 10.09 19.03 -7.07
CA SER A 20 8.88 19.53 -6.42
C SER A 20 7.70 18.56 -6.55
N ILE A 21 6.73 18.67 -5.63
CA ILE A 21 5.49 17.88 -5.69
C ILE A 21 4.74 18.13 -7.00
N ASN A 22 4.63 19.38 -7.45
CA ASN A 22 3.97 19.71 -8.72
C ASN A 22 4.66 19.06 -9.93
N ALA A 23 6.00 18.93 -9.90
CA ALA A 23 6.73 18.23 -10.96
C ALA A 23 6.45 16.72 -10.92
N LEU A 24 6.38 16.13 -9.73
CA LEU A 24 5.98 14.73 -9.54
C LEU A 24 4.55 14.49 -10.04
N ASP A 25 3.60 15.36 -9.69
CA ASP A 25 2.21 15.27 -10.15
C ASP A 25 2.11 15.39 -11.67
N LYS A 26 2.93 16.25 -12.28
CA LYS A 26 3.02 16.35 -13.75
C LYS A 26 3.50 15.03 -14.37
N ILE A 27 4.55 14.42 -13.83
CA ILE A 27 5.04 13.11 -14.30
C ILE A 27 3.90 12.07 -14.24
N PHE A 28 3.17 12.01 -13.14
CA PHE A 28 2.03 11.11 -12.98
C PHE A 28 0.88 11.41 -13.95
N SER A 29 0.65 12.68 -14.26
CA SER A 29 -0.33 13.10 -15.26
C SER A 29 0.04 12.59 -16.67
N GLU A 30 1.32 12.67 -17.06
CA GLU A 30 1.80 12.10 -18.33
C GLU A 30 1.63 10.58 -18.38
N ILE A 31 1.98 9.89 -17.29
CA ILE A 31 1.80 8.43 -17.18
C ILE A 31 0.33 8.07 -17.32
N SER A 32 -0.55 8.76 -16.58
CA SER A 32 -2.00 8.50 -16.59
C SER A 32 -2.60 8.63 -18.00
N ARG A 33 -2.17 9.64 -18.77
CA ARG A 33 -2.58 9.79 -20.17
C ARG A 33 -2.12 8.62 -21.03
N THR A 34 -0.89 8.16 -20.83
CA THR A 34 -0.31 7.06 -21.61
C THR A 34 -1.01 5.74 -21.33
N VAL A 35 -1.32 5.45 -20.05
CA VAL A 35 -1.94 4.18 -19.64
C VAL A 35 -3.48 4.21 -19.67
N ALA A 36 -4.08 5.36 -19.97
CA ALA A 36 -5.53 5.57 -20.01
C ALA A 36 -6.29 5.24 -18.71
N PHE A 37 -5.62 5.32 -17.55
CA PHE A 37 -6.25 5.30 -16.23
C PHE A 37 -5.50 6.21 -15.25
N ASN A 38 -6.18 6.59 -14.18
CA ASN A 38 -5.61 7.52 -13.20
C ASN A 38 -4.48 6.88 -12.39
N VAL A 39 -3.28 7.43 -12.51
CA VAL A 39 -2.08 7.08 -11.73
C VAL A 39 -1.63 8.31 -10.96
N HIS A 40 -1.42 8.15 -9.66
CA HIS A 40 -0.90 9.19 -8.77
C HIS A 40 -0.05 8.55 -7.67
N ALA A 41 0.85 9.32 -7.04
CA ALA A 41 1.79 8.81 -6.04
C ALA A 41 1.11 7.97 -4.93
N HIS A 42 -0.08 8.39 -4.48
CA HIS A 42 -0.79 7.68 -3.42
C HIS A 42 -1.34 6.31 -3.84
N ALA A 43 -1.58 6.09 -5.14
CA ALA A 43 -2.02 4.78 -5.65
C ALA A 43 -0.96 3.72 -5.40
N PHE A 44 0.32 4.04 -5.62
CA PHE A 44 1.40 3.12 -5.33
C PHE A 44 1.48 2.77 -3.85
N ARG A 45 1.20 3.73 -2.97
CA ARG A 45 1.11 3.48 -1.53
C ARG A 45 0.00 2.48 -1.19
N HIS A 46 -1.16 2.58 -1.85
CA HIS A 46 -2.25 1.60 -1.72
C HIS A 46 -1.83 0.23 -2.25
N THR A 47 -1.33 0.15 -3.48
CA THR A 47 -0.94 -1.14 -4.09
C THR A 47 0.14 -1.86 -3.30
N TRP A 48 1.13 -1.13 -2.76
CA TRP A 48 2.12 -1.72 -1.87
C TRP A 48 1.46 -2.31 -0.61
N ASN A 49 0.54 -1.57 0.00
CA ASN A 49 -0.16 -2.02 1.20
C ASN A 49 -1.09 -3.21 0.95
N ASP A 50 -1.74 -3.26 -0.21
CA ASP A 50 -2.58 -4.40 -0.63
C ASP A 50 -1.70 -5.66 -0.76
N LYS A 51 -0.59 -5.58 -1.52
CA LYS A 51 0.37 -6.68 -1.67
C LYS A 51 1.03 -7.10 -0.36
N PHE A 52 1.35 -6.14 0.51
CA PHE A 52 1.89 -6.42 1.84
C PHE A 52 0.89 -7.22 2.67
N SER A 53 -0.40 -6.82 2.65
CA SER A 53 -1.47 -7.52 3.37
C SER A 53 -1.63 -8.97 2.90
N GLU A 54 -1.63 -9.20 1.59
CA GLU A 54 -1.74 -10.56 1.01
C GLU A 54 -0.60 -11.46 1.51
N LYS A 55 0.64 -10.96 1.44
CA LYS A 55 1.81 -11.72 1.90
C LYS A 55 1.81 -11.94 3.40
N SER A 56 1.43 -10.91 4.18
CA SER A 56 1.42 -11.01 5.64
C SER A 56 0.34 -11.97 6.13
N GLN A 57 -0.82 -12.01 5.47
CA GLN A 57 -1.90 -12.95 5.82
C GLN A 57 -1.46 -14.41 5.68
N ILE A 58 -0.66 -14.75 4.66
CA ILE A 58 -0.07 -16.10 4.51
C ILE A 58 0.86 -16.42 5.70
N LEU A 59 1.66 -15.45 6.14
CA LEU A 59 2.55 -15.63 7.29
C LEU A 59 1.78 -15.78 8.61
N VAL A 60 0.70 -15.03 8.79
CA VAL A 60 -0.20 -15.16 9.95
C VAL A 60 -0.88 -16.53 9.94
N ALA A 61 -1.43 -16.95 8.80
CA ALA A 61 -2.11 -18.25 8.66
C ALA A 61 -1.16 -19.45 8.92
N THR A 62 0.12 -19.30 8.60
CA THR A 62 1.15 -20.32 8.86
C THR A 62 1.79 -20.21 10.24
N GLY A 63 1.30 -19.32 11.10
CA GLY A 63 1.81 -19.12 12.46
C GLY A 63 3.21 -18.50 12.54
N LYS A 64 3.75 -18.00 11.42
CA LYS A 64 5.10 -17.41 11.35
C LYS A 64 5.16 -15.98 11.92
N THR A 65 4.02 -15.31 12.02
CA THR A 65 3.90 -13.98 12.62
C THR A 65 2.51 -13.79 13.25
N THR A 66 2.30 -12.66 13.91
CA THR A 66 1.01 -12.26 14.47
C THR A 66 0.49 -11.00 13.77
N GLU A 67 -0.82 -10.80 13.77
CA GLU A 67 -1.45 -9.58 13.21
C GLU A 67 -0.86 -8.29 13.82
N PHE A 68 -0.56 -8.32 15.12
CA PHE A 68 0.10 -7.20 15.81
C PHE A 68 1.49 -6.90 15.26
N LYS A 69 2.31 -7.92 15.00
CA LYS A 69 3.65 -7.75 14.40
C LYS A 69 3.54 -7.22 12.98
N VAL A 70 2.62 -7.76 12.19
CA VAL A 70 2.35 -7.30 10.82
C VAL A 70 2.01 -5.81 10.78
N GLU A 71 1.16 -5.34 11.70
CA GLU A 71 0.77 -3.93 11.72
C GLU A 71 1.92 -3.00 12.13
N ASN A 72 2.78 -3.44 13.07
CA ASN A 72 3.99 -2.71 13.43
C ASN A 72 5.01 -2.68 12.29
N ASP A 73 5.21 -3.80 11.61
CA ASP A 73 6.09 -3.89 10.44
C ASP A 73 5.59 -2.98 9.32
N ARG A 74 4.27 -2.97 9.07
CA ARG A 74 3.63 -2.04 8.12
C ARG A 74 3.90 -0.59 8.52
N ALA A 75 3.70 -0.23 9.78
CA ALA A 75 3.95 1.12 10.26
C ALA A 75 5.41 1.54 10.03
N TYR A 76 6.36 0.69 10.43
CA TYR A 76 7.79 0.93 10.24
C TYR A 76 8.18 1.11 8.76
N LEU A 77 7.81 0.16 7.91
CA LEU A 77 8.14 0.18 6.48
C LEU A 77 7.52 1.36 5.74
N MET A 78 6.40 1.87 6.24
CA MET A 78 5.66 2.98 5.65
C MET A 78 5.99 4.34 6.28
N GLY A 79 6.92 4.37 7.24
CA GLY A 79 7.34 5.60 7.93
C GLY A 79 6.28 6.18 8.86
N TRP A 80 5.38 5.34 9.39
CA TRP A 80 4.40 5.74 10.40
C TRP A 80 4.89 5.41 11.81
N ILE A 81 4.42 6.19 12.79
CA ILE A 81 4.63 5.86 14.19
C ILE A 81 3.98 4.50 14.53
N PRO A 82 4.57 3.71 15.44
CA PRO A 82 3.96 2.45 15.90
C PRO A 82 2.53 2.66 16.41
N ASN A 83 1.65 1.69 16.17
CA ASN A 83 0.22 1.76 16.50
C ASN A 83 -0.54 2.93 15.84
N SER A 84 -0.01 3.54 14.77
CA SER A 84 -0.70 4.60 14.04
C SER A 84 -2.00 4.11 13.42
N GLN A 85 -3.07 4.92 13.55
CA GLN A 85 -4.31 4.72 12.80
C GLN A 85 -4.12 4.76 11.27
N SER A 86 -3.01 5.33 10.79
CA SER A 86 -2.68 5.31 9.36
C SER A 86 -2.42 3.90 8.86
N ALA A 87 -1.74 3.04 9.63
CA ALA A 87 -1.57 1.63 9.29
C ALA A 87 -2.94 0.92 9.25
N ARG A 88 -3.79 1.21 10.25
CA ARG A 88 -5.10 0.59 10.42
C ARG A 88 -6.03 0.81 9.23
N ARG A 89 -5.94 1.98 8.59
CA ARG A 89 -6.72 2.29 7.38
C ARG A 89 -6.49 1.30 6.25
N TYR A 90 -5.27 0.79 6.10
CA TYR A 90 -4.93 -0.16 5.03
C TYR A 90 -5.24 -1.60 5.43
N SER A 91 -4.90 -2.01 6.66
CA SER A 91 -5.23 -3.36 7.15
C SER A 91 -6.74 -3.60 7.20
N ARG A 92 -7.54 -2.59 7.53
CA ARG A 92 -9.02 -2.68 7.55
C ARG A 92 -9.61 -3.13 6.22
N ARG A 93 -9.04 -2.73 5.07
CA ARG A 93 -9.54 -3.19 3.76
C ARG A 93 -9.37 -4.70 3.61
N ALA A 94 -8.20 -5.22 3.95
CA ALA A 94 -7.90 -6.64 3.88
C ALA A 94 -8.77 -7.45 4.86
N GLU A 95 -9.00 -6.91 6.06
CA GLU A 95 -9.91 -7.50 7.05
C GLU A 95 -11.35 -7.55 6.56
N ASN A 96 -11.87 -6.46 6.00
CA ASN A 96 -13.23 -6.40 5.45
C ASN A 96 -13.39 -7.41 4.31
N LYS A 97 -12.41 -7.50 3.41
CA LYS A 97 -12.42 -8.48 2.31
C LYS A 97 -12.52 -9.91 2.86
N ARG A 98 -11.64 -10.26 3.81
CA ARG A 98 -11.67 -11.57 4.48
C ARG A 98 -13.01 -11.83 5.18
N ALA A 99 -13.57 -10.84 5.87
CA ALA A 99 -14.85 -10.99 6.57
C ALA A 99 -16.00 -11.31 5.60
N ILE A 100 -16.02 -10.65 4.43
CA ILE A 100 -17.00 -10.92 3.37
C ILE A 100 -16.81 -12.32 2.80
N GLU A 101 -15.58 -12.71 2.46
CA GLU A 101 -15.26 -14.05 1.93
C GLU A 101 -15.70 -15.16 2.88
N VAL A 102 -15.44 -14.99 4.19
CA VAL A 102 -15.89 -15.94 5.21
C VAL A 102 -17.42 -15.98 5.28
N GLY A 103 -18.08 -14.81 5.26
CA GLY A 103 -19.56 -14.74 5.28
C GLY A 103 -20.21 -15.45 4.09
N LEU A 104 -19.68 -15.26 2.89
CA LEU A 104 -20.14 -15.95 1.67
C LEU A 104 -19.94 -17.47 1.78
N SER A 105 -18.77 -17.91 2.25
CA SER A 105 -18.50 -19.36 2.41
C SER A 105 -19.43 -20.06 3.40
N ILE A 106 -20.00 -19.32 4.36
CA ILE A 106 -21.01 -19.84 5.28
C ILE A 106 -22.36 -19.95 4.58
N GLN A 107 -22.74 -18.94 3.79
CA GLN A 107 -24.00 -18.93 3.03
C GLN A 107 -24.06 -20.08 2.03
N GLU A 108 -23.00 -20.28 1.24
CA GLU A 108 -22.91 -21.37 0.25
C GLU A 108 -23.13 -22.75 0.90
N LYS A 109 -22.51 -23.00 2.07
CA LYS A 109 -22.71 -24.27 2.80
C LYS A 109 -24.16 -24.47 3.26
N PHE A 110 -24.84 -23.41 3.67
CA PHE A 110 -26.24 -23.50 4.05
C PHE A 110 -27.15 -23.75 2.84
N GLU A 111 -26.81 -23.26 1.65
CA GLU A 111 -27.56 -23.57 0.43
C GLU A 111 -27.34 -25.05 0.02
N ASP A 112 -26.08 -25.52 0.02
CA ASP A 112 -25.73 -26.89 -0.35
C ASP A 112 -26.27 -27.97 0.62
N GLU A 113 -26.46 -27.65 1.91
CA GLU A 113 -27.03 -28.58 2.91
C GLU A 113 -28.57 -28.68 2.84
N ASN A 114 -29.24 -27.77 2.13
CA ASN A 114 -30.70 -27.73 2.00
C ASN A 114 -31.22 -28.29 0.65
N ASP A 115 -30.32 -28.72 -0.24
CA ASP A 115 -30.60 -29.44 -1.49
C ASP A 115 -30.33 -30.96 -1.35
#